data_AF-A0A934HK88-F1
#
_entry.id   AF-A0A934HK88-F1
#
_cell.length_a   1.000
_cell.length_b   1.000
_cell.length_c   1.000
_cell.angle_alpha   90.00
_cell.angle_beta   90.00
_cell.angle_gamma   90.00
#
_symmetry.space_group_name_H-M   'P 1'
#
loop_
_entity.id
_entity.type
_entity.pdbx_description
1 polymer ?
#
loop_
_entity_poly.entity_id
_entity_poly.type
_entity_poly.pdbx_seq_one_letter_code
_entity_poly.pdbx_strand_id
1 'polypeptide(L)'
;MRTAKRIFYALTALAAVALSVNSFAAEKVFIREYTYQASEIDSKVTSRAQALEQAKRLVLEELGTYLMSKTEVKDFAITSDKITVFTAGVVQIEIFDEKWNGEKYYLKARIKADPVEVAKAIDRLRKDDVKTKELEESKRRADEALKDIVKLKAELDTVKNDRSKQLAYAKQINTMSATEWFKKGWAFGNSGDWDNAIEAYSEAIELDPYYARAYSRRGFAYGMKHQYDRAIEDYNKVISLEPGNAGAYWMRGSSYYNYNKGQNSRSLADYKKACELNRDITPFCEEYLR
;
A
#
# COMPACT_ATOMS: atom_id res chain seq x y z
N MET A 1 46.46 -20.52 76.56
CA MET A 1 46.85 -21.33 75.39
C MET A 1 45.59 -21.94 74.77
N ARG A 2 45.49 -21.87 73.44
CA ARG A 2 44.54 -22.57 72.53
C ARG A 2 43.09 -22.06 72.40
N THR A 3 42.84 -21.53 71.19
CA THR A 3 41.69 -21.77 70.27
C THR A 3 40.30 -21.28 70.73
N ALA A 4 39.51 -20.54 69.95
CA ALA A 4 39.25 -20.70 68.52
C ALA A 4 38.69 -19.40 67.89
N LYS A 5 39.11 -19.11 66.65
CA LYS A 5 38.48 -18.12 65.76
C LYS A 5 37.13 -18.67 65.29
N ARG A 6 36.03 -17.96 65.55
CA ARG A 6 34.74 -18.22 64.90
C ARG A 6 34.65 -17.37 63.63
N ILE A 7 34.57 -18.07 62.50
CA ILE A 7 34.37 -17.51 61.16
C ILE A 7 32.88 -17.21 61.01
N PHE A 8 32.55 -15.95 60.72
CA PHE A 8 31.21 -15.51 60.35
C PHE A 8 30.96 -15.95 58.90
N TYR A 9 30.03 -16.89 58.69
CA TYR A 9 29.50 -17.19 57.36
C TYR A 9 28.34 -16.23 57.07
N ALA A 10 28.51 -15.40 56.05
CA ALA A 10 27.49 -14.49 55.55
C ALA A 10 26.38 -15.31 54.86
N LEU A 11 25.16 -15.25 55.40
CA LEU A 11 23.95 -15.60 54.67
C LEU A 11 23.75 -14.56 53.56
N THR A 12 23.86 -14.98 52.30
CA THR A 12 23.17 -14.29 51.20
C THR A 12 22.32 -15.34 50.48
N ALA A 13 21.02 -15.28 50.76
CA ALA A 13 20.01 -16.01 50.02
C ALA A 13 19.97 -15.43 48.59
N LEU A 14 20.42 -16.21 47.61
CA LEU A 14 20.20 -15.92 46.20
C LEU A 14 18.70 -16.15 45.92
N ALA A 15 17.91 -15.09 45.96
CA ALA A 15 16.57 -15.10 45.41
C ALA A 15 16.69 -15.19 43.89
N ALA A 16 16.40 -16.37 43.33
CA ALA A 16 16.24 -16.55 41.89
C ALA A 16 15.01 -15.76 41.45
N VAL A 17 15.22 -14.54 40.95
CA VAL A 17 14.20 -13.80 40.22
C VAL A 17 14.04 -14.50 38.87
N ALA A 18 13.06 -15.38 38.77
CA ALA A 18 12.56 -15.83 37.48
C ALA A 18 11.82 -14.65 36.82
N LEU A 19 12.57 -13.77 36.15
CA LEU A 19 12.00 -12.87 35.17
C LEU A 19 11.54 -13.75 34.01
N SER A 20 10.23 -13.98 33.90
CA SER A 20 9.63 -14.40 32.65
C SER A 20 9.94 -13.31 31.63
N VAL A 21 11.00 -13.53 30.85
CA VAL A 21 11.30 -12.71 29.68
C VAL A 21 10.17 -12.98 28.70
N ASN A 22 9.14 -12.14 28.72
CA ASN A 22 8.25 -12.01 27.58
C ASN A 22 9.15 -11.73 26.39
N SER A 23 9.30 -12.70 25.49
CA SER A 23 10.02 -12.55 24.25
C SER A 23 9.21 -11.61 23.36
N PHE A 24 9.33 -10.30 23.58
CA PHE A 24 9.00 -9.33 22.55
C PHE A 24 9.97 -9.60 21.41
N ALA A 25 9.46 -10.10 20.29
CA ALA A 25 10.27 -10.21 19.08
C ALA A 25 10.82 -8.81 18.78
N ALA A 26 12.14 -8.64 18.89
CA ALA A 26 12.76 -7.33 18.73
C ALA A 26 12.47 -6.81 17.32
N GLU A 27 12.02 -5.56 17.22
CA GLU A 27 11.83 -4.85 15.95
C GLU A 27 13.10 -4.99 15.09
N LYS A 28 12.92 -5.46 13.86
CA LYS A 28 14.03 -5.63 12.92
C LYS A 28 14.06 -4.48 11.94
N VAL A 29 15.27 -3.98 11.68
CA VAL A 29 15.53 -2.89 10.75
C VAL A 29 16.19 -3.44 9.50
N PHE A 30 15.61 -3.13 8.34
CA PHE A 30 16.12 -3.46 7.01
C PHE A 30 16.50 -2.16 6.32
N ILE A 31 17.68 -2.10 5.71
CA ILE A 31 18.19 -0.88 5.07
C ILE A 31 18.74 -1.24 3.71
N ARG A 32 18.31 -0.50 2.68
CA ARG A 32 18.88 -0.56 1.34
C ARG A 32 19.13 0.83 0.80
N GLU A 33 20.15 0.91 -0.03
CA GLU A 33 20.49 2.10 -0.76
C GLU A 33 20.50 1.82 -2.26
N TYR A 34 20.22 2.86 -3.03
CA TYR A 34 20.24 2.79 -4.48
C TYR A 34 20.73 4.10 -5.07
N THR A 35 21.56 4.02 -6.11
CA THR A 35 21.99 5.17 -6.89
C THR A 35 21.49 4.99 -8.32
N TYR A 36 20.58 5.87 -8.73
CA TYR A 36 20.15 5.96 -10.12
C TYR A 36 21.07 6.89 -10.91
N GLN A 37 21.44 6.48 -12.12
CA GLN A 37 22.18 7.30 -13.09
C GLN A 37 21.18 7.95 -14.06
N ALA A 38 21.08 9.28 -14.00
CA ALA A 38 20.23 10.04 -14.90
C ALA A 38 20.77 10.01 -16.33
N SER A 39 19.85 9.89 -17.28
CA SER A 39 20.10 10.14 -18.70
C SER A 39 19.83 11.59 -19.07
N GLU A 40 20.17 11.99 -20.31
CA GLU A 40 19.90 13.35 -20.80
C GLU A 40 18.41 13.73 -20.79
N ILE A 41 17.51 12.74 -20.85
CA ILE A 41 16.06 12.97 -20.81
C ILE A 41 15.50 13.02 -19.39
N ASP A 42 16.29 12.66 -18.39
CA ASP A 42 15.85 12.60 -17.01
C ASP A 42 15.92 13.97 -16.33
N SER A 43 14.83 14.31 -15.64
CA SER A 43 14.82 15.43 -14.70
C SER A 43 15.20 14.93 -13.30
N LYS A 44 15.42 15.87 -12.37
CA LYS A 44 15.53 15.55 -10.94
C LYS A 44 14.33 14.73 -10.44
N VAL A 45 13.12 15.03 -10.94
CA VAL A 45 11.87 14.39 -10.51
C VAL A 45 11.78 12.95 -11.03
N THR A 46 12.04 12.73 -12.32
CA THR A 46 12.01 11.37 -12.90
C THR A 46 13.11 10.49 -12.32
N SER A 47 14.30 11.07 -12.14
CA SER A 47 15.43 10.41 -11.48
C SER A 47 15.10 9.99 -10.06
N ARG A 48 14.44 10.86 -9.28
CA ARG A 48 13.97 10.54 -7.93
C ARG A 48 12.97 9.39 -7.95
N ALA A 49 11.97 9.45 -8.83
CA ALA A 49 10.92 8.43 -8.92
C ALA A 49 11.51 7.04 -9.20
N GLN A 50 12.46 6.94 -10.14
CA GLN A 50 13.13 5.68 -10.46
C GLN A 50 14.03 5.19 -9.33
N ALA A 51 14.83 6.08 -8.73
CA ALA A 51 15.66 5.73 -7.59
C ALA A 51 14.82 5.24 -6.40
N LEU A 52 13.67 5.88 -6.15
CA LEU A 52 12.73 5.53 -5.10
C LEU A 52 12.13 4.15 -5.31
N GLU A 53 11.66 3.87 -6.53
CA GLU A 53 11.07 2.57 -6.89
C GLU A 53 12.06 1.42 -6.65
N GLN A 54 13.31 1.60 -7.10
CA GLN A 54 14.34 0.57 -6.92
C GLN A 54 14.75 0.40 -5.46
N ALA A 55 14.96 1.49 -4.71
CA ALA A 55 15.32 1.41 -3.30
C ALA A 55 14.23 0.69 -2.47
N LYS A 56 12.94 1.00 -2.74
CA LYS A 56 11.79 0.35 -2.11
C LYS A 56 11.73 -1.14 -2.43
N ARG A 57 11.88 -1.49 -3.71
CA ARG A 57 11.89 -2.87 -4.15
C ARG A 57 12.96 -3.69 -3.43
N LEU A 58 14.19 -3.18 -3.36
CA LEU A 58 15.31 -3.86 -2.70
C LEU A 58 15.05 -4.11 -1.21
N VAL A 59 14.53 -3.12 -0.48
CA VAL A 59 14.27 -3.29 0.97
C VAL A 59 13.08 -4.22 1.23
N LEU A 60 12.06 -4.21 0.36
CA LEU A 60 10.94 -5.13 0.43
C LEU A 60 11.33 -6.57 0.08
N GLU A 61 12.19 -6.78 -0.92
CA GLU A 61 12.74 -8.09 -1.28
C GLU A 61 13.59 -8.67 -0.15
N GLU A 62 14.40 -7.84 0.52
CA GLU A 62 15.17 -8.27 1.70
C GLU A 62 14.24 -8.71 2.85
N LEU A 63 13.22 -7.91 3.16
CA LEU A 63 12.23 -8.27 4.18
C LEU A 63 11.48 -9.55 3.78
N GLY A 64 11.02 -9.65 2.54
CA GLY A 64 10.29 -10.83 2.04
C GLY A 64 11.14 -12.10 2.14
N THR A 65 12.41 -12.04 1.75
CA THR A 65 13.38 -13.13 1.89
C THR A 65 13.56 -13.53 3.36
N TYR A 66 13.69 -12.55 4.25
CA TYR A 66 13.80 -12.82 5.68
C TYR A 66 12.52 -13.45 6.26
N LEU A 67 11.34 -12.99 5.86
CA LEU A 67 10.08 -13.56 6.31
C LEU A 67 9.92 -15.00 5.83
N MET A 68 10.26 -15.30 4.58
CA MET A 68 10.25 -16.68 4.06
C MET A 68 11.20 -17.63 4.80
N SER A 69 12.27 -17.09 5.41
CA SER A 69 13.17 -17.88 6.25
C SER A 69 12.56 -18.23 7.61
N LYS A 70 11.39 -17.69 7.97
CA LYS A 70 10.67 -17.98 9.21
C LYS A 70 9.63 -19.07 8.97
N THR A 71 9.55 -20.02 9.89
CA THR A 71 8.64 -21.18 9.81
C THR A 71 7.19 -20.75 9.60
N GLU A 72 6.71 -19.76 10.36
CA GLU A 72 5.32 -19.26 10.29
C GLU A 72 4.90 -18.87 8.87
N VAL A 73 5.75 -18.14 8.14
CA VAL A 73 5.44 -17.65 6.79
C VAL A 73 5.67 -18.73 5.74
N LYS A 74 6.66 -19.60 5.95
CA LYS A 74 6.94 -20.74 5.07
C LYS A 74 5.73 -21.68 4.96
N ASP A 75 4.99 -21.84 6.06
CA ASP A 75 3.81 -22.71 6.13
C ASP A 75 2.58 -22.13 5.39
N PHE A 76 2.62 -20.86 4.99
CA PHE A 76 1.53 -20.25 4.22
C PHE A 76 1.40 -20.78 2.78
N ALA A 77 2.42 -21.49 2.27
CA ALA A 77 2.44 -22.05 0.92
C ALA A 77 2.16 -21.01 -0.19
N ILE A 78 2.66 -19.78 -0.03
CA ILE A 78 2.55 -18.68 -1.01
C ILE A 78 3.91 -18.36 -1.63
N THR A 79 3.90 -17.84 -2.87
CA THR A 79 5.11 -17.46 -3.61
C THR A 79 5.80 -16.24 -2.98
N SER A 80 7.11 -16.10 -3.22
CA SER A 80 7.89 -14.90 -2.84
C SER A 80 7.24 -13.61 -3.35
N ASP A 81 6.75 -13.60 -4.59
CA ASP A 81 6.12 -12.41 -5.18
C ASP A 81 4.86 -11.97 -4.41
N LYS A 82 4.00 -12.92 -4.01
CA LYS A 82 2.84 -12.65 -3.14
C LYS A 82 3.26 -12.13 -1.77
N ILE A 83 4.31 -12.66 -1.17
CA ILE A 83 4.83 -12.15 0.11
C ILE A 83 5.27 -10.70 -0.06
N THR A 84 6.00 -10.37 -1.12
CA THR A 84 6.42 -9.00 -1.41
C THR A 84 5.24 -8.05 -1.64
N VAL A 85 4.18 -8.51 -2.32
CA VAL A 85 2.93 -7.73 -2.48
C VAL A 85 2.30 -7.43 -1.12
N PHE A 86 2.16 -8.45 -0.26
CA PHE A 86 1.53 -8.29 1.03
C PHE A 86 2.38 -7.45 1.99
N THR A 87 3.70 -7.64 2.02
CA THR A 87 4.60 -6.82 2.84
C THR A 87 4.51 -5.36 2.43
N ALA A 88 4.52 -5.06 1.14
CA ALA A 88 4.37 -3.69 0.63
C ALA A 88 3.07 -3.01 1.08
N GLY A 89 1.99 -3.77 1.32
CA GLY A 89 0.74 -3.25 1.84
C GLY A 89 0.74 -2.99 3.35
N VAL A 90 1.56 -3.70 4.14
CA VAL A 90 1.45 -3.71 5.62
C VAL A 90 2.63 -3.06 6.34
N VAL A 91 3.70 -2.71 5.63
CA VAL A 91 4.88 -2.07 6.23
C VAL A 91 5.04 -0.63 5.74
N GLN A 92 5.59 0.21 6.61
CA GLN A 92 5.99 1.56 6.24
C GLN A 92 7.45 1.55 5.77
N ILE A 93 7.68 2.14 4.60
CA ILE A 93 9.03 2.41 4.09
C ILE A 93 9.36 3.87 4.38
N GLU A 94 10.48 4.10 5.04
CA GLU A 94 10.99 5.43 5.33
C GLU A 94 12.19 5.74 4.44
N ILE A 95 12.13 6.87 3.77
CA ILE A 95 13.26 7.46 3.07
C ILE A 95 13.96 8.42 4.02
N PHE A 96 15.21 8.13 4.36
CA PHE A 96 15.93 8.86 5.44
C PHE A 96 17.25 9.49 5.00
N ASP A 97 17.68 9.27 3.76
CA ASP A 97 18.78 10.00 3.11
C ASP A 97 18.52 10.05 1.60
N GLU A 98 18.64 11.23 1.01
CA GLU A 98 18.53 11.40 -0.45
C GLU A 98 19.43 12.55 -0.95
N LYS A 99 20.09 12.33 -2.10
CA LYS A 99 21.03 13.30 -2.69
C LYS A 99 20.89 13.32 -4.20
N TRP A 100 20.91 14.52 -4.76
CA TRP A 100 20.94 14.76 -6.20
C TRP A 100 22.14 15.65 -6.54
N ASN A 101 22.99 15.21 -7.47
CA ASN A 101 24.19 15.96 -7.86
C ASN A 101 24.15 16.48 -9.31
N GLY A 102 23.02 16.36 -10.01
CA GLY A 102 22.88 16.73 -11.43
C GLY A 102 22.97 15.53 -12.40
N GLU A 103 23.60 14.43 -11.98
CA GLU A 103 23.79 13.23 -12.81
C GLU A 103 23.31 11.95 -12.14
N LYS A 104 23.34 11.91 -10.81
CA LYS A 104 23.03 10.75 -9.98
C LYS A 104 22.03 11.12 -8.91
N TYR A 105 21.01 10.27 -8.75
CA TYR A 105 20.05 10.35 -7.67
C TYR A 105 20.27 9.19 -6.69
N TYR A 106 20.75 9.52 -5.51
CA TYR A 106 21.01 8.58 -4.42
C TYR A 106 19.86 8.58 -3.42
N LEU A 107 19.48 7.39 -2.95
CA LEU A 107 18.43 7.19 -1.95
C LEU A 107 18.80 6.08 -0.97
N LYS A 108 18.47 6.28 0.32
CA LYS A 108 18.40 5.24 1.34
C LYS A 108 16.97 5.05 1.82
N ALA A 109 16.53 3.79 1.81
CA ALA A 109 15.24 3.37 2.33
C ALA A 109 15.45 2.42 3.51
N ARG A 110 14.57 2.50 4.51
CA ARG A 110 14.50 1.53 5.60
C ARG A 110 13.09 1.05 5.87
N ILE A 111 12.99 -0.20 6.33
CA ILE A 111 11.78 -0.75 6.95
C ILE A 111 12.13 -1.11 8.39
N LYS A 112 11.30 -0.65 9.33
CA LYS A 112 11.29 -1.11 10.71
C LYS A 112 10.04 -1.94 10.91
N ALA A 113 10.19 -3.21 11.28
CA ALA A 113 9.05 -4.11 11.39
C ALA A 113 9.28 -5.17 12.47
N ASP A 114 8.21 -5.47 13.21
CA ASP A 114 8.09 -6.72 13.96
C ASP A 114 7.72 -7.85 12.98
N PRO A 115 8.60 -8.84 12.73
CA PRO A 115 8.34 -9.91 11.78
C PRO A 115 7.10 -10.74 12.11
N VAL A 116 6.76 -10.90 13.40
CA VAL A 116 5.60 -11.67 13.85
C VAL A 116 4.31 -10.94 13.50
N GLU A 117 4.26 -9.62 13.73
CA GLU A 117 3.10 -8.81 13.38
C GLU A 117 2.93 -8.70 11.85
N VAL A 118 4.03 -8.61 11.10
CA VAL A 118 3.98 -8.65 9.63
C VAL A 118 3.45 -10.01 9.15
N ALA A 119 3.90 -11.13 9.72
CA ALA A 119 3.40 -12.46 9.37
C ALA A 119 1.88 -12.60 9.64
N LYS A 120 1.40 -12.11 10.79
CA LYS A 120 -0.05 -12.06 11.09
C LYS A 120 -0.82 -11.19 10.11
N ALA A 121 -0.27 -10.05 9.72
CA ALA A 121 -0.90 -9.16 8.75
C ALA A 121 -0.99 -9.82 7.36
N ILE A 122 0.06 -10.53 6.93
CA ILE A 122 0.07 -11.33 5.71
C ILE A 122 -0.98 -12.44 5.77
N ASP A 123 -1.09 -13.15 6.90
CA ASP A 123 -2.09 -14.22 7.08
C ASP A 123 -3.53 -13.70 7.01
N ARG A 124 -3.78 -12.49 7.51
CA ARG A 124 -5.09 -11.82 7.34
C ARG A 124 -5.34 -11.46 5.88
N LEU A 125 -4.34 -10.87 5.20
CA LEU A 125 -4.51 -10.44 3.80
C LEU A 125 -4.75 -11.60 2.85
N ARG A 126 -4.00 -12.71 2.98
CA ARG A 126 -4.18 -13.87 2.09
C ARG A 126 -5.58 -14.51 2.20
N LYS A 127 -6.33 -14.23 3.28
CA LYS A 127 -7.69 -14.72 3.52
C LYS A 127 -8.75 -13.71 3.07
N ASP A 128 -8.35 -12.50 2.69
CA ASP A 128 -9.21 -11.44 2.17
C ASP A 128 -8.98 -11.30 0.67
N ASP A 129 -9.82 -11.99 -0.11
CA ASP A 129 -9.71 -12.02 -1.57
C ASP A 129 -9.84 -10.63 -2.21
N VAL A 130 -10.67 -9.76 -1.61
CA VAL A 130 -10.89 -8.41 -2.14
C VAL A 130 -9.62 -7.58 -1.96
N LYS A 131 -9.08 -7.54 -0.74
CA LYS A 131 -7.83 -6.81 -0.45
C LYS A 131 -6.64 -7.37 -1.21
N THR A 132 -6.56 -8.69 -1.36
CA THR A 132 -5.50 -9.35 -2.14
C THR A 132 -5.53 -8.92 -3.59
N LYS A 133 -6.68 -9.03 -4.26
CA LYS A 133 -6.83 -8.62 -5.66
C LYS A 133 -6.45 -7.16 -5.87
N GLU A 134 -6.82 -6.30 -4.91
CA GLU A 134 -6.48 -4.88 -5.03
C GLU A 134 -4.99 -4.59 -5.00
N LEU A 135 -4.25 -5.24 -4.10
CA LEU A 135 -2.80 -5.11 -4.02
C LEU A 135 -2.12 -5.71 -5.25
N GLU A 136 -2.60 -6.85 -5.74
CA GLU A 136 -2.07 -7.51 -6.95
C GLU A 136 -2.24 -6.63 -8.19
N GLU A 137 -3.42 -6.02 -8.36
CA GLU A 137 -3.68 -5.11 -9.49
C GLU A 137 -2.92 -3.79 -9.35
N SER A 138 -2.74 -3.27 -8.13
CA SER A 138 -1.87 -2.12 -7.87
C SER A 138 -0.43 -2.45 -8.26
N LYS A 139 0.09 -3.62 -7.88
CA LYS A 139 1.42 -4.08 -8.33
C LYS A 139 1.48 -4.21 -9.84
N ARG A 140 0.49 -4.86 -10.47
CA ARG A 140 0.45 -5.02 -11.94
C ARG A 140 0.52 -3.68 -12.66
N ARG A 141 -0.24 -2.68 -12.20
CA ARG A 141 -0.21 -1.31 -12.74
C ARG A 141 1.17 -0.68 -12.65
N ALA A 142 1.86 -0.83 -11.52
CA ALA A 142 3.22 -0.32 -11.34
C ALA A 142 4.23 -1.05 -12.26
N ASP A 143 4.14 -2.38 -12.35
CA ASP A 143 5.03 -3.19 -13.21
C ASP A 143 4.87 -2.84 -14.69
N GLU A 144 3.63 -2.65 -15.15
CA GLU A 144 3.32 -2.22 -16.52
C GLU A 144 3.88 -0.82 -16.81
N ALA A 145 3.65 0.14 -15.90
CA ALA A 145 4.21 1.48 -16.03
C ALA A 145 5.75 1.46 -16.08
N LEU A 146 6.39 0.67 -15.22
CA LEU A 146 7.85 0.52 -15.20
C LEU A 146 8.39 -0.09 -16.49
N LYS A 147 7.71 -1.11 -17.03
CA LYS A 147 8.06 -1.71 -18.31
C LYS A 147 8.00 -0.69 -19.45
N ASP A 148 6.93 0.11 -19.50
CA ASP A 148 6.77 1.16 -20.50
C ASP A 148 7.81 2.29 -20.33
N ILE A 149 8.14 2.66 -19.09
CA ILE A 149 9.23 3.59 -18.75
C ILE A 149 10.55 3.12 -19.36
N VAL A 150 10.93 1.86 -19.14
CA VAL A 150 12.18 1.29 -19.66
C VAL A 150 12.20 1.33 -21.19
N LYS A 151 11.08 0.94 -21.82
CA LYS A 151 10.95 0.95 -23.29
C LYS A 151 11.06 2.35 -23.86
N LEU A 152 10.28 3.30 -23.33
CA LEU A 152 10.25 4.69 -23.81
C LEU A 152 11.61 5.36 -23.63
N LYS A 153 12.31 5.06 -22.54
CA LYS A 153 13.67 5.56 -22.32
C LYS A 153 14.63 5.07 -23.40
N ALA A 154 14.66 3.77 -23.67
CA ALA A 154 15.51 3.21 -24.72
C ALA A 154 15.21 3.80 -26.10
N GLU A 155 13.94 4.07 -26.40
CA GLU A 155 13.55 4.74 -27.66
C GLU A 155 13.99 6.21 -27.69
N LEU A 156 13.83 6.94 -26.59
CA LEU A 156 14.23 8.34 -26.47
C LEU A 156 15.75 8.52 -26.51
N ASP A 157 16.53 7.52 -26.08
CA ASP A 157 17.99 7.53 -26.26
C ASP A 157 18.38 7.53 -27.75
N THR A 158 17.55 6.95 -28.62
CA THR A 158 17.75 6.93 -30.08
C THR A 158 17.13 8.14 -30.80
N VAL A 159 15.98 8.63 -30.33
CA VAL A 159 15.23 9.75 -30.93
C VAL A 159 14.92 10.79 -29.86
N LYS A 160 15.97 11.53 -29.47
CA LYS A 160 15.99 12.41 -28.27
C LYS A 160 14.91 13.50 -28.22
N ASN A 161 14.42 13.95 -29.38
CA ASN A 161 13.48 15.07 -29.48
C ASN A 161 12.03 14.67 -29.84
N ASP A 162 11.65 13.41 -29.61
CA ASP A 162 10.25 13.00 -29.77
C ASP A 162 9.40 13.47 -28.58
N ARG A 163 8.75 14.64 -28.75
CA ARG A 163 7.88 15.23 -27.74
C ARG A 163 6.72 14.31 -27.31
N SER A 164 6.20 13.50 -28.24
CA SER A 164 5.11 12.57 -27.91
C SER A 164 5.59 11.49 -26.95
N LYS A 165 6.77 10.93 -27.20
CA LYS A 165 7.40 9.94 -26.31
C LYS A 165 7.85 10.52 -24.98
N GLN A 166 8.36 11.75 -24.96
CA GLN A 166 8.69 12.44 -23.71
C GLN A 166 7.44 12.62 -22.83
N LEU A 167 6.31 12.99 -23.43
CA LEU A 167 5.04 13.10 -22.71
C LEU A 167 4.54 11.74 -22.22
N ALA A 168 4.66 10.69 -23.05
CA ALA A 168 4.34 9.33 -22.64
C ALA A 168 5.22 8.85 -21.48
N TYR A 169 6.52 9.16 -21.51
CA TYR A 169 7.47 8.83 -20.46
C TYR A 169 7.08 9.49 -19.13
N ALA A 170 6.86 10.82 -19.16
CA ALA A 170 6.41 11.56 -17.99
C ALA A 170 5.06 11.04 -17.46
N LYS A 171 4.13 10.69 -18.35
CA LYS A 171 2.85 10.09 -17.97
C LYS A 171 3.04 8.76 -17.22
N GLN A 172 3.91 7.88 -17.70
CA GLN A 172 4.14 6.60 -17.01
C GLN A 172 4.82 6.78 -15.65
N ILE A 173 5.72 7.77 -15.52
CA ILE A 173 6.28 8.16 -14.22
C ILE A 173 5.18 8.65 -13.25
N ASN A 174 4.21 9.44 -13.74
CA ASN A 174 3.06 9.85 -12.95
C ASN A 174 2.17 8.66 -12.58
N THR A 175 1.90 7.72 -13.50
CA THR A 175 1.12 6.51 -13.22
C THR A 175 1.79 5.63 -12.16
N MET A 176 3.12 5.46 -12.22
CA MET A 176 3.89 4.75 -11.21
C MET A 176 3.81 5.48 -9.85
N SER A 177 4.02 6.80 -9.84
CA SER A 177 3.94 7.63 -8.63
C SER A 177 2.54 7.64 -8.01
N ALA A 178 1.49 7.70 -8.82
CA ALA A 178 0.09 7.60 -8.39
C ALA A 178 -0.20 6.25 -7.73
N THR A 179 0.39 5.17 -8.26
CA THR A 179 0.28 3.83 -7.69
C THR A 179 0.93 3.75 -6.31
N GLU A 180 2.06 4.42 -6.11
CA GLU A 180 2.73 4.50 -4.81
C GLU A 180 1.90 5.28 -3.77
N TRP A 181 1.32 6.42 -4.17
CA TRP A 181 0.41 7.18 -3.31
C TRP A 181 -0.86 6.39 -2.98
N PHE A 182 -1.40 5.65 -3.94
CA PHE A 182 -2.53 4.75 -3.71
C PHE A 182 -2.19 3.67 -2.66
N LYS A 183 -1.03 3.01 -2.77
CA LYS A 183 -0.58 2.02 -1.78
C LYS A 183 -0.45 2.64 -0.38
N LYS A 184 0.08 3.87 -0.29
CA LYS A 184 0.15 4.62 0.97
C LYS A 184 -1.24 4.89 1.56
N GLY A 185 -2.19 5.35 0.74
CA GLY A 185 -3.57 5.57 1.17
C GLY A 185 -4.27 4.28 1.59
N TRP A 186 -3.98 3.18 0.90
CA TRP A 186 -4.48 1.85 1.24
C TRP A 186 -3.97 1.37 2.60
N ALA A 187 -2.68 1.59 2.90
CA ALA A 187 -2.11 1.26 4.19
C ALA A 187 -2.78 2.06 5.32
N PHE A 188 -2.93 3.38 5.16
CA PHE A 188 -3.64 4.22 6.14
C PHE A 188 -5.11 3.83 6.31
N GLY A 189 -5.81 3.51 5.22
CA GLY A 189 -7.18 3.05 5.29
C GLY A 189 -7.33 1.73 6.07
N ASN A 190 -6.36 0.82 5.95
CA ASN A 190 -6.37 -0.42 6.74
C ASN A 190 -6.05 -0.21 8.22
N SER A 191 -5.30 0.83 8.58
CA SER A 191 -5.11 1.22 9.98
C SER A 191 -6.26 2.08 10.53
N GLY A 192 -7.27 2.41 9.71
CA GLY A 192 -8.37 3.29 10.08
C GLY A 192 -8.01 4.78 10.12
N ASP A 193 -6.82 5.15 9.63
CA ASP A 193 -6.37 6.53 9.53
C ASP A 193 -6.95 7.17 8.26
N TRP A 194 -8.23 7.49 8.31
CA TRP A 194 -8.98 7.96 7.15
C TRP A 194 -8.49 9.31 6.63
N ASP A 195 -7.94 10.18 7.49
CA ASP A 195 -7.43 11.49 7.07
C ASP A 195 -6.20 11.35 6.18
N ASN A 196 -5.18 10.61 6.65
CA ASN A 196 -3.98 10.37 5.86
C ASN A 196 -4.29 9.50 4.63
N ALA A 197 -5.30 8.62 4.70
CA ALA A 197 -5.77 7.87 3.54
C ALA A 197 -6.34 8.81 2.46
N ILE A 198 -7.21 9.75 2.84
CA ILE A 198 -7.82 10.73 1.93
C ILE A 198 -6.76 11.60 1.26
N GLU A 199 -5.77 12.08 2.01
CA GLU A 199 -4.66 12.87 1.47
C GLU A 199 -3.89 12.05 0.43
N ALA A 200 -3.46 10.84 0.79
CA ALA A 200 -2.69 9.99 -0.11
C ALA A 200 -3.47 9.58 -1.37
N TYR A 201 -4.78 9.30 -1.27
CA TYR A 201 -5.59 9.04 -2.46
C TYR A 201 -5.78 10.29 -3.32
N SER A 202 -5.80 11.48 -2.73
CA SER A 202 -5.89 12.75 -3.47
C SER A 202 -4.63 13.01 -4.29
N GLU A 203 -3.45 12.76 -3.70
CA GLU A 203 -2.16 12.80 -4.42
C GLU A 203 -2.14 11.80 -5.60
N ALA A 204 -2.66 10.59 -5.38
CA ALA A 204 -2.76 9.58 -6.44
C ALA A 204 -3.66 10.06 -7.60
N ILE A 205 -4.77 10.72 -7.28
CA ILE A 205 -5.74 11.26 -8.24
C ILE A 205 -5.16 12.46 -9.01
N GLU A 206 -4.40 13.33 -8.34
CA GLU A 206 -3.75 14.48 -8.99
C GLU A 206 -2.74 14.03 -10.04
N LEU A 207 -1.94 13.01 -9.70
CA LEU A 207 -0.96 12.43 -10.62
C LEU A 207 -1.61 11.62 -11.75
N ASP A 208 -2.71 10.92 -11.45
CA ASP A 208 -3.45 10.12 -12.43
C ASP A 208 -4.98 10.26 -12.26
N PRO A 209 -5.60 11.24 -12.95
CA PRO A 209 -7.04 11.49 -12.88
C PRO A 209 -7.94 10.38 -13.45
N TYR A 210 -7.34 9.32 -14.01
CA TYR A 210 -8.03 8.15 -14.53
C TYR A 210 -7.90 6.94 -13.59
N TYR A 211 -7.32 7.13 -12.39
CA TYR A 211 -7.19 6.05 -11.42
C TYR A 211 -8.49 5.83 -10.64
N ALA A 212 -9.45 5.15 -11.27
CA ALA A 212 -10.78 4.88 -10.71
C ALA A 212 -10.74 4.28 -9.29
N ARG A 213 -9.79 3.39 -9.00
CA ARG A 213 -9.66 2.81 -7.65
C ARG A 213 -9.29 3.82 -6.57
N ALA A 214 -8.46 4.81 -6.88
CA ALA A 214 -8.11 5.87 -5.94
C ALA A 214 -9.36 6.68 -5.57
N TYR A 215 -10.21 7.02 -6.56
CA TYR A 215 -11.53 7.62 -6.30
C TYR A 215 -12.41 6.70 -5.45
N SER A 216 -12.53 5.42 -5.81
CA SER A 216 -13.37 4.46 -5.05
C SER A 216 -12.95 4.35 -3.59
N ARG A 217 -11.64 4.33 -3.32
CA ARG A 217 -11.10 4.20 -1.96
C ARG A 217 -11.14 5.51 -1.19
N ARG A 218 -10.96 6.66 -1.84
CA ARG A 218 -11.18 7.97 -1.21
C ARG A 218 -12.66 8.19 -0.87
N GLY A 219 -13.56 7.82 -1.76
CA GLY A 219 -15.01 7.84 -1.51
C GLY A 219 -15.39 6.96 -0.33
N PHE A 220 -14.79 5.77 -0.22
CA PHE A 220 -14.98 4.91 0.95
C PHE A 220 -14.50 5.58 2.23
N ALA A 221 -13.30 6.17 2.22
CA ALA A 221 -12.76 6.88 3.37
C ALA A 221 -13.64 8.08 3.78
N TYR A 222 -14.16 8.86 2.82
CA TYR A 222 -15.15 9.91 3.09
C TYR A 222 -16.43 9.36 3.72
N GLY A 223 -16.94 8.22 3.24
CA GLY A 223 -18.09 7.54 3.83
C GLY A 223 -17.85 7.11 5.29
N MET A 224 -16.66 6.57 5.59
CA MET A 224 -16.24 6.24 6.96
C MET A 224 -16.16 7.47 7.86
N LYS A 225 -15.95 8.66 7.29
CA LYS A 225 -15.99 9.95 7.97
C LYS A 225 -17.36 10.65 7.91
N HIS A 226 -18.40 9.97 7.42
CA HIS A 226 -19.75 10.50 7.22
C HIS A 226 -19.85 11.70 6.27
N GLN A 227 -18.85 11.91 5.42
CA GLN A 227 -18.81 12.93 4.37
C GLN A 227 -19.43 12.37 3.07
N TYR A 228 -20.71 12.02 3.15
CA TYR A 228 -21.37 11.26 2.08
C TYR A 228 -21.52 12.03 0.77
N ASP A 229 -21.61 13.35 0.82
CA ASP A 229 -21.61 14.24 -0.35
C ASP A 229 -20.33 14.06 -1.18
N ARG A 230 -19.17 14.11 -0.53
CA ARG A 230 -17.87 13.88 -1.18
C ARG A 230 -17.69 12.44 -1.65
N ALA A 231 -18.18 11.48 -0.87
CA ALA A 231 -18.19 10.08 -1.29
C ALA A 231 -18.99 9.88 -2.58
N ILE A 232 -20.17 10.51 -2.70
CA ILE A 232 -21.00 10.48 -3.90
C ILE A 232 -20.26 11.06 -5.10
N GLU A 233 -19.55 12.18 -4.94
CA GLU A 233 -18.74 12.79 -6.01
C GLU A 233 -17.65 11.85 -6.52
N ASP A 234 -16.92 11.21 -5.59
CA ASP A 234 -15.89 10.24 -5.96
C ASP A 234 -16.49 9.01 -6.65
N TYR A 235 -17.60 8.46 -6.17
CA TYR A 235 -18.26 7.34 -6.85
C TYR A 235 -18.87 7.71 -8.21
N ASN A 236 -19.34 8.95 -8.39
CA ASN A 236 -19.73 9.47 -9.71
C ASN A 236 -18.54 9.41 -10.68
N LYS A 237 -17.35 9.78 -10.21
CA LYS A 237 -16.14 9.74 -11.02
C LYS A 237 -15.77 8.29 -11.37
N VAL A 238 -15.85 7.35 -10.42
CA VAL A 238 -15.65 5.91 -10.70
C VAL A 238 -16.61 5.42 -11.78
N ILE A 239 -17.90 5.71 -11.65
CA ILE A 239 -18.92 5.29 -12.63
C ILE A 239 -18.68 5.93 -14.01
N SER A 240 -18.19 7.16 -14.07
CA SER A 240 -17.85 7.80 -15.34
C SER A 240 -16.65 7.15 -16.05
N LEU A 241 -15.68 6.64 -15.27
CA LEU A 241 -14.49 5.95 -15.79
C LEU A 241 -14.79 4.47 -16.10
N GLU A 242 -15.63 3.84 -15.28
CA GLU A 242 -15.97 2.43 -15.33
C GLU A 242 -17.50 2.24 -15.20
N PRO A 243 -18.27 2.44 -16.29
CA PRO A 243 -19.74 2.38 -16.23
C PRO A 243 -20.32 1.02 -15.83
N GLY A 244 -19.51 -0.04 -15.89
CA GLY A 244 -19.86 -1.40 -15.44
C GLY A 244 -19.40 -1.73 -14.01
N ASN A 245 -18.84 -0.77 -13.26
CA ASN A 245 -18.38 -1.01 -11.90
C ASN A 245 -19.56 -1.07 -10.92
N ALA A 246 -20.08 -2.28 -10.76
CA ALA A 246 -21.22 -2.58 -9.92
C ALA A 246 -20.99 -2.21 -8.44
N GLY A 247 -19.76 -2.34 -7.93
CA GLY A 247 -19.38 -1.92 -6.58
C GLY A 247 -19.46 -0.40 -6.37
N ALA A 248 -19.15 0.39 -7.39
CA ALA A 248 -19.26 1.85 -7.33
C ALA A 248 -20.72 2.31 -7.25
N TYR A 249 -21.63 1.70 -8.01
CA TYR A 249 -23.07 1.95 -7.87
C TYR A 249 -23.55 1.59 -6.47
N TRP A 250 -23.18 0.41 -5.97
CA TRP A 250 -23.56 -0.03 -4.63
C TRP A 250 -23.11 0.98 -3.56
N MET A 251 -21.84 1.39 -3.59
CA MET A 251 -21.29 2.33 -2.61
C MET A 251 -21.86 3.75 -2.74
N ARG A 252 -22.17 4.21 -3.97
CA ARG A 252 -22.89 5.48 -4.17
C ARG A 252 -24.31 5.42 -3.63
N GLY A 253 -25.00 4.30 -3.86
CA GLY A 253 -26.32 4.02 -3.29
C GLY A 253 -26.29 4.08 -1.76
N SER A 254 -25.33 3.41 -1.13
CA SER A 254 -25.12 3.48 0.33
C SER A 254 -24.82 4.89 0.82
N SER A 255 -24.05 5.67 0.07
CA SER A 255 -23.79 7.07 0.42
C SER A 255 -25.08 7.92 0.32
N TYR A 256 -25.89 7.74 -0.73
CA TYR A 256 -27.19 8.39 -0.87
C TYR A 256 -28.18 8.01 0.23
N TYR A 257 -28.20 6.75 0.63
CA TYR A 257 -29.02 6.25 1.73
C TYR A 257 -28.63 6.96 3.03
N ASN A 258 -27.34 6.98 3.37
CA ASN A 258 -26.89 7.58 4.62
C ASN A 258 -27.00 9.11 4.63
N TYR A 259 -26.76 9.78 3.51
CA TYR A 259 -26.90 11.24 3.38
C TYR A 259 -28.32 11.72 3.70
N ASN A 260 -29.34 10.98 3.25
CA ASN A 260 -30.75 11.34 3.39
C ASN A 260 -31.53 10.42 4.36
N LYS A 261 -30.84 9.73 5.28
CA LYS A 261 -31.43 8.81 6.28
C LYS A 261 -32.45 7.82 5.70
N GLY A 262 -32.16 7.27 4.52
CA GLY A 262 -32.95 6.24 3.85
C GLY A 262 -34.09 6.73 2.95
N GLN A 263 -34.32 8.05 2.85
CA GLN A 263 -35.42 8.61 2.05
C GLN A 263 -35.00 9.01 0.64
N ASN A 264 -34.25 8.15 -0.08
CA ASN A 264 -33.64 8.54 -1.36
C ASN A 264 -33.91 7.55 -2.49
N SER A 265 -34.75 7.93 -3.45
CA SER A 265 -35.01 7.17 -4.68
C SER A 265 -33.73 6.90 -5.50
N ARG A 266 -32.71 7.76 -5.39
CA ARG A 266 -31.40 7.55 -6.05
C ARG A 266 -30.65 6.35 -5.46
N SER A 267 -30.77 6.11 -4.15
CA SER A 267 -30.16 4.94 -3.51
C SER A 267 -30.74 3.66 -4.06
N LEU A 268 -32.06 3.58 -4.19
CA LEU A 268 -32.74 2.40 -4.75
C LEU A 268 -32.33 2.16 -6.20
N ALA A 269 -32.29 3.22 -7.02
CA ALA A 269 -31.85 3.12 -8.41
C ALA A 269 -30.41 2.59 -8.54
N ASP A 270 -29.50 3.07 -7.68
CA ASP A 270 -28.11 2.62 -7.67
C ASP A 270 -27.95 1.18 -7.19
N TYR A 271 -28.68 0.77 -6.14
CA TYR A 271 -28.68 -0.64 -5.70
C TYR A 271 -29.22 -1.57 -6.78
N LYS A 272 -30.32 -1.20 -7.43
CA LYS A 272 -30.85 -1.95 -8.57
C LYS A 272 -29.81 -2.08 -9.67
N LYS A 273 -29.14 -0.98 -10.02
CA LYS A 273 -28.11 -0.99 -11.07
C LYS A 273 -26.91 -1.86 -10.70
N ALA A 274 -26.46 -1.82 -9.46
CA ALA A 274 -25.39 -2.70 -8.96
C ALA A 274 -25.77 -4.17 -9.13
N CYS A 275 -26.99 -4.55 -8.75
CA CYS A 275 -27.51 -5.91 -8.86
C CYS A 275 -27.71 -6.38 -10.30
N GLU A 276 -28.10 -5.49 -11.22
CA GLU A 276 -28.15 -5.77 -12.66
C GLU A 276 -26.77 -6.09 -13.23
N LEU A 277 -25.74 -5.36 -12.79
CA LEU A 277 -24.36 -5.51 -13.28
C LEU A 277 -23.64 -6.71 -12.66
N ASN A 278 -23.88 -6.98 -11.37
CA ASN A 278 -23.33 -8.14 -10.67
C ASN A 278 -24.26 -8.56 -9.53
N ARG A 279 -24.93 -9.71 -9.70
CA ARG A 279 -25.88 -10.26 -8.74
C ARG A 279 -25.22 -10.77 -7.45
N ASP A 280 -23.91 -11.00 -7.47
CA ASP A 280 -23.17 -11.57 -6.34
C ASP A 280 -22.68 -10.49 -5.35
N ILE A 281 -22.93 -9.20 -5.62
CA ILE A 281 -22.53 -8.10 -4.72
C ILE A 281 -23.22 -8.20 -3.37
N THR A 282 -24.45 -8.72 -3.32
CA THR A 282 -25.21 -8.84 -2.08
C THR A 282 -26.28 -9.93 -2.16
N PRO A 283 -26.52 -10.69 -1.07
CA PRO A 283 -27.67 -11.60 -0.97
C PRO A 283 -29.03 -10.91 -1.11
N PHE A 284 -29.08 -9.57 -0.97
CA PHE A 284 -30.32 -8.78 -0.98
C PHE A 284 -30.74 -8.27 -2.36
N CYS A 285 -30.06 -8.67 -3.45
CA CYS A 285 -30.41 -8.20 -4.78
C CYS A 285 -31.85 -8.53 -5.20
N GLU A 286 -32.43 -9.62 -4.68
CA GLU A 286 -33.82 -9.98 -4.95
C GLU A 286 -34.83 -8.94 -4.44
N GLU A 287 -34.50 -8.20 -3.38
CA GLU A 287 -35.36 -7.15 -2.83
C GLU A 287 -35.38 -5.90 -3.73
N TYR A 288 -34.26 -5.58 -4.36
CA TYR A 288 -34.08 -4.36 -5.18
C TYR A 288 -34.43 -4.54 -6.65
N LEU A 289 -34.55 -5.79 -7.13
CA LEU A 289 -34.86 -6.12 -8.53
C LEU A 289 -36.36 -6.34 -8.80
N ARG A 290 -37.20 -6.34 -7.76
CA ARG A 290 -38.67 -6.37 -7.88
C ARG A 290 -39.22 -5.00 -8.27
#